data_AF-A0A9D6CK19-F1
#
_entry.id   AF-A0A9D6CK19-F1
#
_cell.length_a   1.000
_cell.length_b   1.000
_cell.length_c   1.000
_cell.angle_alpha   90.00
_cell.angle_beta   90.00
_cell.angle_gamma   90.00
#
_symmetry.space_group_name_H-M   'P 1'
#
loop_
_entity.id
_entity.type
_entity.pdbx_description
1 polymer ?
#
loop_
_entity_poly.entity_id
_entity_poly.type
_entity_poly.pdbx_seq_one_letter_code
_entity_poly.pdbx_strand_id
1 'polypeptide(L)'
;MDRADNHRSWSIPRSEWDGLLARRARWDRLGGNRWWRLPVVFLTLGAGAFVGAFVGIRMGGWWWGIAASAYMATMLVVALQGLRRHAELSRALEAAWDDGGCVCPLCRRALPTRTEQGEAPRCPHGLSRDDQPDLVEYWEAQARRDDVTAMRGFAALAARAPKRSFGVRFARVHAQGLSTAQDHGRRLGARYLAALQLMAFFSVPGFVVLAFGIADLPPRSVPLLVAYLGIMLLVTGPFAVMGVVMRRRAEARCSACRQLLANPHPARCPECGVDLSAPAAVATVERRFEFRYAAISILSLALPVLGLFGFLTFAVLGGFAYLPNAVLVPLAEGDGLSAMSARDALTGRSLSPRHAVGLAERLIERAEGDLAAAREPSLPLGLGHIPAAIAAGTLPPEFLARALAASATADVVIDTDPRGERSLRFTPRFSSDLFSPWGQAAIVLESVCFDGGDPIGANAEPRFRDDAAPFTVAIPAGATRAEWRLLVVYLPHRATLAATFGPQGELTALDGPTEQAMVRGSLALGSV
;
A
#
# COMPACT_ATOMS: atom_id res chain seq x y z
N MET A 1 59.43 1.52 -35.12
CA MET A 1 59.09 0.62 -34.00
C MET A 1 57.61 0.35 -34.09
N ASP A 2 57.25 -0.79 -34.67
CA ASP A 2 55.87 -1.24 -34.82
C ASP A 2 55.25 -1.47 -33.44
N ARG A 3 54.24 -0.66 -33.12
CA ARG A 3 53.42 -0.78 -31.93
C ARG A 3 52.49 -1.98 -32.15
N ALA A 4 53.04 -3.18 -31.98
CA ALA A 4 52.27 -4.41 -31.84
C ALA A 4 51.55 -4.37 -30.47
N ASP A 5 50.61 -3.45 -30.33
CA ASP A 5 49.59 -3.54 -29.29
C ASP A 5 48.79 -4.80 -29.63
N ASN A 6 48.89 -5.82 -28.77
CA ASN A 6 48.09 -7.06 -28.81
C ASN A 6 46.61 -6.75 -28.55
N HIS A 7 46.01 -5.91 -29.39
CA HIS A 7 44.59 -5.68 -29.39
C HIS A 7 43.93 -6.92 -29.95
N ARG A 8 43.14 -7.59 -29.11
CA ARG A 8 42.21 -8.61 -29.59
C ARG A 8 41.29 -7.91 -30.58
N SER A 9 41.39 -8.28 -31.87
CA SER A 9 40.45 -7.79 -32.87
C SER A 9 39.05 -8.23 -32.47
N TRP A 10 38.06 -7.38 -32.77
CA TRP A 10 36.65 -7.75 -32.61
C TRP A 10 36.39 -9.06 -33.33
N SER A 11 35.82 -10.00 -32.60
CA SER A 11 35.43 -11.30 -33.13
C SER A 11 34.10 -11.22 -33.89
N ILE A 12 33.31 -10.18 -33.63
CA ILE A 12 32.07 -9.87 -34.35
C ILE A 12 32.34 -8.97 -35.57
N PRO A 13 31.51 -9.00 -36.61
CA PRO A 13 31.61 -8.06 -37.72
C PRO A 13 31.09 -6.67 -37.33
N ARG A 14 31.57 -5.61 -38.01
CA ARG A 14 31.15 -4.22 -37.77
C ARG A 14 29.64 -4.04 -37.83
N SER A 15 28.97 -4.77 -38.72
CA SER A 15 27.50 -4.70 -38.85
C SER A 15 26.74 -5.11 -37.57
N GLU A 16 27.27 -6.03 -36.75
CA GLU A 16 26.65 -6.37 -35.46
C GLU A 16 26.82 -5.24 -34.43
N TRP A 17 27.99 -4.58 -34.46
CA TRP A 17 28.28 -3.39 -33.65
C TRP A 17 27.38 -2.22 -34.01
N ASP A 18 27.26 -1.89 -35.29
CA ASP A 18 26.38 -0.82 -35.76
C ASP A 18 24.92 -1.16 -35.43
N GLY A 19 24.55 -2.44 -35.42
CA GLY A 19 23.28 -2.92 -34.90
C GLY A 19 23.06 -2.58 -33.42
N LEU A 20 24.10 -2.67 -32.57
CA LEU A 20 24.05 -2.23 -31.17
C LEU A 20 23.84 -0.71 -31.08
N LEU A 21 24.62 0.05 -31.84
CA LEU A 21 24.51 1.52 -31.89
C LEU A 21 23.13 1.96 -32.36
N ALA A 22 22.61 1.39 -33.43
CA ALA A 22 21.28 1.71 -33.97
C ALA A 22 20.15 1.41 -32.95
N ARG A 23 20.27 0.30 -32.20
CA ARG A 23 19.32 -0.02 -31.11
C ARG A 23 19.39 0.99 -29.98
N ARG A 24 20.60 1.37 -29.57
CA ARG A 24 20.80 2.39 -28.53
C ARG A 24 20.32 3.77 -28.98
N ALA A 25 20.60 4.17 -30.22
CA ALA A 25 20.10 5.40 -30.81
C ALA A 25 18.56 5.44 -30.89
N ARG A 26 17.89 4.28 -31.04
CA ARG A 26 16.42 4.20 -30.94
C ARG A 26 15.94 4.47 -29.52
N TRP A 27 16.63 3.93 -28.51
CA TRP A 27 16.37 4.25 -27.11
C TRP A 27 16.70 5.70 -26.76
N ASP A 28 17.75 6.28 -27.33
CA ASP A 28 18.07 7.70 -27.17
C ASP A 28 17.05 8.60 -27.85
N ARG A 29 16.44 8.17 -28.96
CA ARG A 29 15.29 8.87 -29.58
C ARG A 29 14.04 8.79 -28.72
N LEU A 30 13.69 7.61 -28.21
CA LEU A 30 12.54 7.44 -27.31
C LEU A 30 12.74 8.16 -25.97
N GLY A 31 13.92 8.01 -25.38
CA GLY A 31 14.32 8.60 -24.12
C GLY A 31 14.71 10.07 -24.22
N GLY A 32 15.06 10.59 -25.39
CA GLY A 32 15.40 12.00 -25.66
C GLY A 32 14.18 12.84 -26.05
N ASN A 33 13.11 12.21 -26.52
CA ASN A 33 11.87 12.91 -26.83
C ASN A 33 11.21 13.41 -25.53
N ARG A 34 11.17 14.73 -25.35
CA ARG A 34 10.58 15.43 -24.19
C ARG A 34 9.13 14.97 -23.95
N TRP A 35 8.44 14.59 -25.02
CA TRP A 35 7.06 14.10 -25.04
C TRP A 35 6.86 12.70 -24.46
N TRP A 36 7.88 11.85 -24.37
CA TRP A 36 7.78 10.54 -23.67
C TRP A 36 8.20 10.64 -22.20
N ARG A 37 9.08 11.59 -21.86
CA ARG A 37 9.46 11.87 -20.47
C ARG A 37 8.27 12.42 -19.69
N LEU A 38 7.56 13.40 -20.25
CA LEU A 38 6.44 14.07 -19.59
C LEU A 38 5.34 13.10 -19.11
N PRO A 39 4.78 12.19 -19.93
CA PRO A 39 3.78 11.23 -19.50
C PRO A 39 4.28 10.29 -18.42
N VAL A 40 5.52 9.76 -18.52
CA VAL A 40 6.07 8.86 -17.49
C VAL A 40 6.25 9.60 -16.17
N VAL A 41 6.76 10.84 -16.21
CA VAL A 41 6.89 11.71 -15.02
C VAL A 41 5.51 12.04 -14.45
N PHE A 42 4.52 12.38 -15.27
CA PHE A 42 3.15 12.64 -14.85
C PHE A 42 2.47 11.40 -14.28
N LEU A 43 2.70 10.21 -14.85
CA LEU A 43 2.12 8.96 -14.35
C LEU A 43 2.76 8.54 -13.03
N THR A 44 4.07 8.71 -12.87
CA THR A 44 4.76 8.40 -11.61
C THR A 44 4.42 9.41 -10.52
N LEU A 45 4.46 10.71 -10.81
CA LEU A 45 4.06 11.74 -9.85
C LEU A 45 2.56 11.68 -9.54
N GLY A 46 1.71 11.45 -10.55
CA GLY A 46 0.26 11.31 -10.41
C GLY A 46 -0.13 10.06 -9.63
N ALA A 47 0.49 8.91 -9.89
CA ALA A 47 0.28 7.70 -9.09
C ALA A 47 0.80 7.89 -7.66
N GLY A 48 1.95 8.54 -7.48
CA GLY A 48 2.50 8.87 -6.16
C GLY A 48 1.60 9.80 -5.36
N ALA A 49 1.09 10.86 -6.00
CA ALA A 49 0.16 11.80 -5.39
C ALA A 49 -1.20 11.16 -5.11
N PHE A 50 -1.71 10.31 -6.01
CA PHE A 50 -2.95 9.57 -5.80
C PHE A 50 -2.84 8.58 -4.64
N VAL A 51 -1.78 7.77 -4.60
CA VAL A 51 -1.50 6.84 -3.50
C VAL A 51 -1.26 7.61 -2.20
N GLY A 52 -0.47 8.69 -2.23
CA GLY A 52 -0.17 9.50 -1.07
C GLY A 52 -1.39 10.24 -0.51
N ALA A 53 -2.25 10.79 -1.37
CA ALA A 53 -3.51 11.41 -0.98
C ALA A 53 -4.50 10.37 -0.46
N PHE A 54 -4.61 9.21 -1.12
CA PHE A 54 -5.48 8.12 -0.66
C PHE A 54 -5.08 7.62 0.74
N VAL A 55 -3.78 7.36 0.95
CA VAL A 55 -3.27 6.92 2.25
C VAL A 55 -3.40 8.04 3.30
N GLY A 56 -3.09 9.29 2.94
CA GLY A 56 -3.19 10.43 3.85
C GLY A 56 -4.63 10.73 4.29
N ILE A 57 -5.59 10.66 3.37
CA ILE A 57 -7.02 10.90 3.66
C ILE A 57 -7.62 9.76 4.49
N ARG A 58 -7.20 8.50 4.26
CA ARG A 58 -7.81 7.33 4.90
C ARG A 58 -7.12 6.86 6.18
N MET A 59 -5.82 7.12 6.36
CA MET A 59 -5.04 6.65 7.53
C MET A 59 -4.68 7.77 8.51
N GLY A 60 -5.27 8.96 8.38
CA GLY A 60 -5.10 10.05 9.36
C GLY A 60 -3.67 10.58 9.51
N GLY A 61 -2.79 10.35 8.53
CA GLY A 61 -1.36 10.68 8.62
C GLY A 61 -0.80 11.29 7.34
N TRP A 62 -0.60 12.61 7.32
CA TRP A 62 0.04 13.34 6.21
C TRP A 62 1.46 12.86 5.87
N TRP A 63 2.14 12.25 6.84
CA TRP A 63 3.49 11.71 6.71
C TRP A 63 3.58 10.51 5.75
N TRP A 64 2.51 9.73 5.58
CA TRP A 64 2.45 8.68 4.56
C TRP A 64 2.49 9.23 3.13
N GLY A 65 1.79 10.35 2.90
CA GLY A 65 1.84 11.07 1.63
C GLY A 65 3.25 11.56 1.32
N ILE A 66 3.99 11.99 2.34
CA ILE A 66 5.40 12.38 2.23
C ILE A 66 6.28 11.18 1.88
N ALA A 67 6.14 10.05 2.58
CA ALA A 67 6.94 8.86 2.31
C ALA A 67 6.74 8.33 0.87
N ALA A 68 5.48 8.25 0.41
CA ALA A 68 5.16 7.85 -0.96
C ALA A 68 5.73 8.85 -1.99
N SER A 69 5.58 10.14 -1.75
CA SER A 69 6.12 11.20 -2.62
C SER A 69 7.65 11.17 -2.68
N ALA A 70 8.32 10.94 -1.55
CA ALA A 70 9.77 10.83 -1.46
C ALA A 70 10.30 9.59 -2.22
N TYR A 71 9.61 8.45 -2.11
CA TYR A 71 9.93 7.25 -2.87
C TYR A 71 9.82 7.48 -4.38
N MET A 72 8.72 8.09 -4.83
CA MET A 72 8.49 8.38 -6.25
C MET A 72 9.45 9.44 -6.79
N ALA A 73 9.76 10.48 -6.01
CA ALA A 73 10.79 11.46 -6.36
C ALA A 73 12.17 10.80 -6.51
N THR A 74 12.51 9.88 -5.62
CA THR A 74 13.76 9.11 -5.69
C THR A 74 13.81 8.26 -6.97
N MET A 75 12.73 7.52 -7.28
CA MET A 75 12.62 6.74 -8.52
C MET A 75 12.74 7.61 -9.77
N LEU A 76 12.14 8.81 -9.76
CA LEU A 76 12.25 9.78 -10.84
C LEU A 76 13.69 10.27 -11.02
N VAL A 77 14.38 10.64 -9.94
CA VAL A 77 15.78 11.05 -9.98
C VAL A 77 16.66 9.93 -10.54
N VAL A 78 16.47 8.69 -10.08
CA VAL A 78 17.19 7.51 -10.58
C VAL A 78 16.93 7.30 -12.08
N ALA A 79 15.69 7.42 -12.53
CA ALA A 79 15.33 7.30 -13.95
C ALA A 79 16.00 8.39 -14.81
N LEU A 80 15.97 9.65 -14.36
CA LEU A 80 16.59 10.78 -15.05
C LEU A 80 18.12 10.65 -15.11
N GLN A 81 18.76 10.22 -14.01
CA GLN A 81 20.19 9.91 -13.99
C GLN A 81 20.53 8.77 -14.95
N GLY A 82 19.68 7.73 -15.01
CA GLY A 82 19.80 6.61 -15.94
C GLY A 82 19.82 7.07 -17.40
N LEU A 83 18.94 8.00 -17.77
CA LEU A 83 18.87 8.59 -19.11
C LEU A 83 20.12 9.39 -19.47
N ARG A 84 20.60 10.28 -18.59
CA ARG A 84 21.84 11.05 -18.84
C ARG A 84 23.04 10.14 -19.07
N ARG A 85 23.19 9.14 -18.20
CA ARG A 85 24.24 8.13 -18.30
C ARG A 85 24.10 7.24 -19.54
N HIS A 86 22.92 7.14 -20.15
CA HIS A 86 22.73 6.37 -21.38
C HIS A 86 23.33 7.10 -22.59
N ALA A 87 23.11 8.42 -22.69
CA ALA A 87 23.65 9.24 -23.77
C ALA A 87 25.19 9.36 -23.75
N GLU A 88 25.81 9.36 -22.56
CA GLU A 88 27.28 9.29 -22.44
C GLU A 88 27.82 7.97 -22.99
N LEU A 89 27.10 6.87 -22.73
CA LEU A 89 27.51 5.55 -23.19
C LEU A 89 27.44 5.40 -24.70
N SER A 90 26.38 5.92 -25.34
CA SER A 90 26.24 5.84 -26.80
C SER A 90 27.43 6.49 -27.52
N ARG A 91 27.84 7.68 -27.07
CA ARG A 91 29.04 8.38 -27.59
C ARG A 91 30.32 7.58 -27.36
N ALA A 92 30.47 6.98 -26.17
CA ALA A 92 31.64 6.16 -25.88
C ALA A 92 31.69 4.90 -26.76
N LEU A 93 30.54 4.28 -27.06
CA LEU A 93 30.47 3.08 -27.90
C LEU A 93 30.70 3.37 -29.40
N GLU A 94 30.36 4.56 -29.88
CA GLU A 94 30.68 4.95 -31.26
C GLU A 94 32.19 4.93 -31.52
N ALA A 95 32.98 5.50 -30.60
CA ALA A 95 34.44 5.49 -30.67
C ALA A 95 35.06 4.12 -30.28
N ALA A 96 34.35 3.32 -29.49
CA ALA A 96 34.91 2.08 -28.93
C ALA A 96 35.35 1.08 -29.98
N TRP A 97 34.69 1.01 -31.14
CA TRP A 97 35.08 0.08 -32.18
C TRP A 97 36.52 0.33 -32.63
N ASP A 98 36.86 1.59 -32.90
CA ASP A 98 38.18 1.99 -33.38
C ASP A 98 39.21 2.00 -32.24
N ASP A 99 38.77 2.28 -31.01
CA ASP A 99 39.61 2.28 -29.79
C ASP A 99 39.82 0.88 -29.16
N GLY A 100 39.45 -0.19 -29.86
CA GLY A 100 39.65 -1.57 -29.40
C GLY A 100 38.78 -2.01 -28.23
N GLY A 101 37.59 -1.41 -28.05
CA GLY A 101 36.57 -1.86 -27.09
C GLY A 101 36.79 -1.43 -25.64
N CYS A 102 37.71 -0.49 -25.41
CA CYS A 102 38.10 -0.04 -24.06
C CYS A 102 37.07 0.93 -23.43
N VAL A 103 35.82 0.50 -23.24
CA VAL A 103 34.77 1.30 -22.57
C VAL A 103 34.35 0.64 -21.28
N CYS A 104 34.44 1.36 -20.16
CA CYS A 104 34.03 0.84 -18.86
C CYS A 104 32.49 0.82 -18.74
N PRO A 105 31.85 -0.33 -18.46
CA PRO A 105 30.39 -0.42 -18.38
C PRO A 105 29.79 0.27 -17.14
N LEU A 106 30.61 0.50 -16.11
CA LEU A 106 30.22 1.19 -14.88
C LEU A 106 30.36 2.72 -15.01
N CYS A 107 31.50 3.20 -15.55
CA CYS A 107 31.71 4.63 -15.84
C CYS A 107 30.84 5.10 -17.00
N ARG A 108 30.55 4.19 -17.95
CA ARG A 108 29.94 4.47 -19.25
C ARG A 108 30.72 5.45 -20.11
N ARG A 109 32.05 5.38 -20.01
CA ARG A 109 33.01 6.25 -20.72
C ARG A 109 34.17 5.40 -21.22
N ALA A 110 34.84 5.89 -22.26
CA ALA A 110 36.10 5.34 -22.71
C ALA A 110 37.13 5.34 -21.58
N LEU A 111 37.95 4.30 -21.53
CA LEU A 111 39.04 4.19 -20.57
C LEU A 111 40.20 5.10 -21.00
N PRO A 112 40.92 5.70 -20.03
CA PRO A 112 42.07 6.54 -20.32
C PRO A 112 43.07 5.83 -21.25
N THR A 113 43.67 6.58 -22.16
CA THR A 113 44.78 6.09 -22.99
C THR A 113 46.00 5.79 -22.12
N ARG A 114 46.88 4.89 -22.59
CA ARG A 114 48.15 4.63 -21.91
C ARG A 114 48.98 5.92 -21.86
N THR A 115 49.70 6.14 -20.76
CA THR A 115 50.64 7.26 -20.64
C THR A 115 51.85 7.02 -21.56
N GLU A 116 52.67 8.05 -21.77
CA GLU A 116 53.91 7.93 -22.55
C GLU A 116 54.88 6.87 -21.98
N GLN A 117 54.76 6.58 -20.68
CA GLN A 117 55.54 5.57 -19.95
C GLN A 117 54.94 4.16 -20.08
N GLY A 118 53.84 3.99 -20.82
CA GLY A 118 53.19 2.70 -21.05
C GLY A 118 52.21 2.27 -19.95
N GLU A 119 52.05 3.06 -18.88
CA GLU A 119 51.12 2.77 -17.80
C GLU A 119 49.66 2.89 -18.30
N ALA A 120 48.80 1.97 -17.89
CA ALA A 120 47.37 2.00 -18.19
C ALA A 120 46.59 2.60 -17.01
N PRO A 121 46.16 3.88 -17.08
CA PRO A 121 45.48 4.51 -15.97
C PRO A 121 44.15 3.81 -15.69
N ARG A 122 43.86 3.59 -14.41
CA ARG A 122 42.61 2.96 -13.96
C ARG A 122 41.51 4.01 -13.83
N CYS A 123 40.30 3.64 -14.25
CA CYS A 123 39.12 4.44 -13.95
C CYS A 123 38.73 4.34 -12.45
N PRO A 124 37.78 5.15 -11.95
CA PRO A 124 37.29 5.06 -10.57
C PRO A 124 36.74 3.68 -10.16
N HIS A 125 36.34 2.86 -11.14
CA HIS A 125 35.90 1.48 -10.94
C HIS A 125 37.02 0.44 -11.09
N GLY A 126 38.29 0.87 -11.14
CA GLY A 126 39.47 0.00 -11.14
C GLY A 126 39.86 -0.64 -12.47
N LEU A 127 39.05 -0.46 -13.51
CA LEU A 127 39.32 -1.01 -14.85
C LEU A 127 40.32 -0.13 -15.61
N SER A 128 41.25 -0.75 -16.33
CA SER A 128 42.21 -0.11 -17.24
C SER A 128 42.13 -0.73 -18.64
N ARG A 129 42.91 -0.20 -19.59
CA ARG A 129 43.04 -0.81 -20.93
C ARG A 129 43.65 -2.22 -20.88
N ASP A 130 44.24 -2.66 -19.77
CA ASP A 130 44.70 -4.05 -19.62
C ASP A 130 43.53 -5.04 -19.50
N ASP A 131 42.35 -4.57 -19.07
CA ASP A 131 41.12 -5.36 -19.02
C ASP A 131 40.43 -5.48 -20.41
N GLN A 132 41.08 -5.03 -21.49
CA GLN A 132 40.52 -5.04 -22.85
C GLN A 132 39.87 -6.37 -23.24
N PRO A 133 40.48 -7.56 -23.01
CA PRO A 133 39.88 -8.81 -23.45
C PRO A 133 38.48 -9.06 -22.87
N ASP A 134 38.30 -8.77 -21.58
CA ASP A 134 37.02 -8.95 -20.88
C ASP A 134 35.99 -7.87 -21.28
N LEU A 135 36.47 -6.66 -21.57
CA LEU A 135 35.62 -5.55 -22.05
C LEU A 135 35.08 -5.83 -23.45
N VAL A 136 35.95 -6.30 -24.35
CA VAL A 136 35.56 -6.71 -25.71
C VAL A 136 34.53 -7.83 -25.63
N GLU A 137 34.78 -8.88 -24.86
CA GLU A 137 33.82 -9.99 -24.69
C GLU A 137 32.45 -9.50 -24.17
N TYR A 138 32.45 -8.62 -23.17
CA TYR A 138 31.23 -8.02 -22.64
C TYR A 138 30.45 -7.23 -23.71
N TRP A 139 31.13 -6.37 -24.47
CA TRP A 139 30.48 -5.52 -25.46
C TRP A 139 30.04 -6.31 -26.70
N GLU A 140 30.78 -7.34 -27.07
CA GLU A 140 30.37 -8.28 -28.12
C GLU A 140 29.12 -9.07 -27.73
N ALA A 141 29.03 -9.52 -26.47
CA ALA A 141 27.83 -10.17 -25.97
C ALA A 141 26.62 -9.23 -26.05
N GLN A 142 26.80 -7.94 -25.72
CA GLN A 142 25.77 -6.92 -25.90
C GLN A 142 25.39 -6.70 -27.38
N ALA A 143 26.37 -6.70 -28.30
CA ALA A 143 26.13 -6.56 -29.73
C ALA A 143 25.33 -7.74 -30.31
N ARG A 144 25.65 -8.96 -29.85
CA ARG A 144 24.98 -10.22 -30.19
C ARG A 144 23.62 -10.43 -29.49
N ARG A 145 23.26 -9.56 -28.54
CA ARG A 145 22.08 -9.72 -27.67
C ARG A 145 22.14 -11.00 -26.82
N ASP A 146 23.34 -11.43 -26.44
CA ASP A 146 23.53 -12.49 -25.43
C ASP A 146 23.55 -11.86 -24.03
N ASP A 147 22.35 -11.56 -23.52
CA ASP A 147 22.16 -10.88 -22.25
C ASP A 147 22.75 -11.68 -21.07
N VAL A 148 22.71 -13.02 -21.12
CA VAL A 148 23.27 -13.87 -20.06
C VAL A 148 24.80 -13.73 -20.00
N THR A 149 25.48 -13.85 -21.13
CA THR A 149 26.94 -13.69 -21.22
C THR A 149 27.34 -12.27 -20.87
N ALA A 150 26.60 -11.27 -21.35
CA ALA A 150 26.88 -9.88 -21.01
C ALA A 150 26.68 -9.59 -19.52
N MET A 151 25.65 -10.12 -18.87
CA MET A 151 25.43 -9.93 -17.43
C MET A 151 26.52 -10.64 -16.60
N ARG A 152 27.02 -11.80 -17.04
CA ARG A 152 28.17 -12.48 -16.40
C ARG A 152 29.45 -11.66 -16.53
N GLY A 153 29.77 -11.22 -17.75
CA GLY A 153 30.92 -10.35 -18.01
C GLY A 153 30.86 -9.07 -17.18
N PHE A 154 29.67 -8.43 -17.12
CA PHE A 154 29.45 -7.27 -16.27
C PHE A 154 29.68 -7.56 -14.78
N ALA A 155 29.14 -8.66 -14.26
CA ALA A 155 29.34 -9.05 -12.86
C ALA A 155 30.81 -9.32 -12.53
N ALA A 156 31.56 -9.94 -13.46
CA ALA A 156 32.99 -10.19 -13.31
C ALA A 156 33.79 -8.88 -13.30
N LEU A 157 33.52 -7.97 -14.25
CA LEU A 157 34.14 -6.65 -14.29
C LEU A 157 33.81 -5.82 -13.05
N ALA A 158 32.56 -5.84 -12.58
CA ALA A 158 32.14 -5.13 -11.37
C ALA A 158 32.76 -5.69 -10.09
N ALA A 159 33.11 -6.98 -10.06
CA ALA A 159 33.81 -7.57 -8.92
C ALA A 159 35.23 -7.03 -8.73
N ARG A 160 35.87 -6.53 -9.81
CA ARG A 160 37.23 -5.97 -9.81
C ARG A 160 37.30 -4.53 -9.28
N ALA A 161 36.16 -3.88 -9.01
CA ALA A 161 36.16 -2.51 -8.51
C ALA A 161 36.76 -2.42 -7.09
N PRO A 162 37.80 -1.57 -6.87
CA PRO A 162 38.53 -1.48 -5.60
C PRO A 162 37.69 -0.81 -4.50
N LYS A 163 36.92 0.24 -4.86
CA LYS A 163 35.95 0.87 -3.97
C LYS A 163 34.54 0.46 -4.41
N ARG A 164 34.02 -0.60 -3.79
CA ARG A 164 32.66 -1.09 -4.07
C ARG A 164 31.63 -0.22 -3.34
N SER A 165 31.27 0.91 -3.94
CA SER A 165 30.09 1.67 -3.51
C SER A 165 28.86 0.77 -3.48
N PHE A 166 27.85 1.14 -2.68
CA PHE A 166 26.60 0.37 -2.59
C PHE A 166 26.00 0.09 -3.97
N GLY A 167 26.00 1.09 -4.87
CA GLY A 167 25.52 0.94 -6.24
C GLY A 167 26.28 -0.10 -7.07
N VAL A 168 27.61 -0.20 -6.92
CA VAL A 168 28.42 -1.21 -7.63
C VAL A 168 28.17 -2.61 -7.08
N ARG A 169 28.05 -2.75 -5.75
CA ARG A 169 27.69 -4.03 -5.11
C ARG A 169 26.32 -4.49 -5.58
N PHE A 170 25.35 -3.57 -5.58
CA PHE A 170 24.00 -3.81 -6.04
C PHE A 170 23.97 -4.22 -7.52
N ALA A 171 24.62 -3.47 -8.40
CA ALA A 171 24.67 -3.77 -9.82
C ALA A 171 25.28 -5.15 -10.10
N ARG A 172 26.30 -5.55 -9.34
CA ARG A 172 26.90 -6.89 -9.42
C ARG A 172 25.91 -7.98 -9.01
N VAL A 173 25.32 -7.88 -7.82
CA VAL A 173 24.35 -8.88 -7.32
C VAL A 173 23.18 -8.99 -8.28
N HIS A 174 22.68 -7.86 -8.77
CA HIS A 174 21.62 -7.79 -9.76
C HIS A 174 22.00 -8.54 -11.06
N ALA A 175 23.17 -8.26 -11.63
CA ALA A 175 23.62 -8.92 -12.85
C ALA A 175 23.87 -10.43 -12.65
N GLN A 176 24.41 -10.85 -11.50
CA GLN A 176 24.58 -12.27 -11.17
C GLN A 176 23.25 -13.00 -11.05
N GLY A 177 22.30 -12.43 -10.29
CA GLY A 177 20.95 -12.98 -10.14
C GLY A 177 20.25 -13.07 -11.49
N LEU A 178 20.35 -12.03 -12.31
CA LEU A 178 19.66 -11.96 -13.60
C LEU A 178 20.24 -12.96 -14.60
N SER A 179 21.57 -13.04 -14.70
CA SER A 179 22.24 -14.03 -15.55
C SER A 179 21.91 -15.47 -15.15
N THR A 180 21.65 -15.72 -13.87
CA THR A 180 21.27 -17.06 -13.37
C THR A 180 19.79 -17.34 -13.63
N ALA A 181 18.91 -16.39 -13.35
CA ALA A 181 17.47 -16.52 -13.60
C ALA A 181 17.15 -16.74 -15.09
N GLN A 182 17.94 -16.11 -15.97
CA GLN A 182 17.72 -16.12 -17.41
C GLN A 182 18.49 -17.22 -18.16
N ASP A 183 19.44 -17.91 -17.52
CA ASP A 183 20.20 -18.98 -18.19
C ASP A 183 19.37 -20.26 -18.37
N HIS A 184 18.96 -20.55 -19.60
CA HIS A 184 18.25 -21.78 -19.97
C HIS A 184 19.07 -23.05 -19.77
N GLY A 185 20.40 -22.97 -19.73
CA GLY A 185 21.28 -24.10 -19.40
C GLY A 185 21.22 -24.48 -17.92
N ARG A 186 20.62 -23.66 -17.06
CA ARG A 186 20.45 -23.96 -15.63
C ARG A 186 19.12 -24.66 -15.37
N ARG A 187 19.11 -25.52 -14.35
CA ARG A 187 17.91 -26.17 -13.83
C ARG A 187 16.88 -25.14 -13.37
N LEU A 188 15.59 -25.43 -13.59
CA LEU A 188 14.47 -24.54 -13.26
C LEU A 188 14.54 -24.01 -11.81
N GLY A 189 14.80 -24.88 -10.83
CA GLY A 189 14.88 -24.49 -9.42
C GLY A 189 15.95 -23.43 -9.12
N ALA A 190 17.14 -23.55 -9.74
CA ALA A 190 18.20 -22.56 -9.56
C ALA A 190 17.83 -21.20 -10.17
N ARG A 191 17.15 -21.22 -11.32
CA ARG A 191 16.65 -20.02 -11.99
C ARG A 191 15.57 -19.32 -11.16
N TYR A 192 14.64 -20.11 -10.63
CA TYR A 192 13.55 -19.63 -9.78
C TYR A 192 14.06 -19.01 -8.49
N LEU A 193 15.03 -19.66 -7.82
CA LEU A 193 15.63 -19.13 -6.59
C LEU A 193 16.38 -17.80 -6.85
N ALA A 194 17.12 -17.71 -7.96
CA ALA A 194 17.78 -16.46 -8.34
C ALA A 194 16.79 -15.34 -8.64
N ALA A 195 15.66 -15.66 -9.30
CA ALA A 195 14.58 -14.73 -9.55
C ALA A 195 13.90 -14.26 -8.25
N LEU A 196 13.64 -15.17 -7.31
CA LEU A 196 13.13 -14.83 -5.97
C LEU A 196 14.06 -13.90 -5.20
N GLN A 197 15.37 -14.16 -5.21
CA GLN A 197 16.37 -13.31 -4.55
C GLN A 197 16.38 -11.89 -5.13
N LEU A 198 16.32 -11.78 -6.46
CA LEU A 198 16.19 -10.49 -7.14
C LEU A 198 14.91 -9.77 -6.72
N MET A 199 13.78 -10.48 -6.74
CA MET A 199 12.50 -9.91 -6.37
C MET A 199 12.49 -9.44 -4.92
N ALA A 200 12.95 -10.25 -3.97
CA ALA A 200 13.03 -9.85 -2.57
C ALA A 200 13.76 -8.52 -2.42
N PHE A 201 14.86 -8.31 -3.16
CA PHE A 201 15.61 -7.06 -3.13
C PHE A 201 14.81 -5.81 -3.54
N PHE A 202 13.92 -5.92 -4.53
CA PHE A 202 13.08 -4.81 -4.99
C PHE A 202 11.74 -4.71 -4.27
N SER A 203 11.22 -5.85 -3.81
CA SER A 203 9.87 -5.98 -3.25
C SER A 203 9.86 -5.69 -1.77
N VAL A 204 10.91 -6.05 -1.02
CA VAL A 204 10.98 -5.84 0.44
C VAL A 204 10.78 -4.37 0.83
N PRO A 205 11.41 -3.37 0.20
CA PRO A 205 11.13 -1.96 0.52
C PRO A 205 9.65 -1.59 0.29
N GLY A 206 9.07 -2.07 -0.81
CA GLY A 206 7.64 -1.86 -1.10
C GLY A 206 6.73 -2.55 -0.10
N PHE A 207 7.06 -3.79 0.30
CA PHE A 207 6.36 -4.54 1.33
C PHE A 207 6.49 -3.89 2.70
N VAL A 208 7.63 -3.30 3.03
CA VAL A 208 7.80 -2.56 4.29
C VAL A 208 6.88 -1.35 4.29
N VAL A 209 6.93 -0.49 3.27
CA VAL A 209 6.02 0.68 3.14
C VAL A 209 4.56 0.24 3.17
N LEU A 210 4.24 -0.85 2.47
CA LEU A 210 2.89 -1.39 2.41
C LEU A 210 2.45 -1.98 3.77
N ALA A 211 3.28 -2.78 4.44
CA ALA A 211 2.99 -3.37 5.74
C ALA A 211 2.76 -2.30 6.81
N PHE A 212 3.49 -1.19 6.70
CA PHE A 212 3.37 -0.02 7.53
C PHE A 212 2.07 0.75 7.28
N GLY A 213 1.63 0.91 6.03
CA GLY A 213 0.27 1.42 5.73
C GLY A 213 -0.83 0.40 6.08
N ILE A 214 -0.56 -0.89 6.01
CA ILE A 214 -1.51 -1.94 6.40
C ILE A 214 -1.58 -2.08 7.93
N ALA A 215 -0.63 -1.54 8.70
CA ALA A 215 -0.63 -1.66 10.16
C ALA A 215 -1.84 -0.99 10.82
N ASP A 216 -2.43 0.00 10.17
CA ASP A 216 -3.67 0.67 10.61
C ASP A 216 -4.95 -0.07 10.14
N LEU A 217 -4.81 -1.14 9.33
CA LEU A 217 -5.94 -1.98 8.94
C LEU A 217 -6.25 -3.00 10.05
N PRO A 218 -7.53 -3.35 10.26
CA PRO A 218 -7.91 -4.27 11.32
C PRO A 218 -7.20 -5.63 11.18
N PRO A 219 -6.76 -6.23 12.31
CA PRO A 219 -5.78 -7.33 12.35
C PRO A 219 -6.20 -8.59 11.60
N ARG A 220 -7.48 -8.74 11.24
CA ARG A 220 -8.01 -9.87 10.46
C ARG A 220 -7.87 -9.69 8.95
N SER A 221 -7.77 -8.46 8.46
CA SER A 221 -7.69 -8.14 7.01
C SER A 221 -6.25 -8.09 6.49
N VAL A 222 -5.32 -7.69 7.35
CA VAL A 222 -3.87 -7.66 7.13
C VAL A 222 -3.30 -9.00 6.65
N PRO A 223 -3.51 -10.14 7.35
CA PRO A 223 -2.90 -11.40 6.97
C PRO A 223 -3.44 -11.92 5.63
N LEU A 224 -4.70 -11.62 5.28
CA LEU A 224 -5.31 -12.09 4.04
C LEU A 224 -4.80 -11.30 2.82
N LEU A 225 -4.64 -9.99 2.97
CA LEU A 225 -4.03 -9.12 1.94
C LEU A 225 -2.53 -9.41 1.79
N VAL A 226 -1.81 -9.59 2.89
CA VAL A 226 -0.38 -9.96 2.89
C VAL A 226 -0.19 -11.36 2.31
N ALA A 227 -1.05 -12.33 2.63
CA ALA A 227 -1.01 -13.66 2.04
C ALA A 227 -1.31 -13.60 0.53
N TYR A 228 -2.33 -12.85 0.11
CA TYR A 228 -2.66 -12.71 -1.31
C TYR A 228 -1.51 -12.07 -2.09
N LEU A 229 -1.01 -10.91 -1.66
CA LEU A 229 0.10 -10.23 -2.32
C LEU A 229 1.40 -11.02 -2.23
N GLY A 230 1.64 -11.69 -1.10
CA GLY A 230 2.79 -12.56 -0.88
C GLY A 230 2.78 -13.77 -1.81
N ILE A 231 1.66 -14.47 -1.94
CA ILE A 231 1.49 -15.60 -2.85
C ILE A 231 1.63 -15.14 -4.31
N MET A 232 0.99 -14.03 -4.66
CA MET A 232 1.10 -13.47 -6.01
C MET A 232 2.54 -13.12 -6.35
N LEU A 233 3.24 -12.42 -5.46
CA LEU A 233 4.64 -12.06 -5.69
C LEU A 233 5.57 -13.28 -5.69
N LEU A 234 5.34 -14.26 -4.81
CA LEU A 234 6.14 -15.48 -4.72
C LEU A 234 5.98 -16.36 -5.95
N VAL A 235 4.77 -16.44 -6.51
CA VAL A 235 4.44 -17.32 -7.64
C VAL A 235 4.65 -16.60 -8.97
N THR A 236 3.96 -15.50 -9.24
CA THR A 236 3.96 -14.87 -10.58
C THR A 236 5.23 -14.09 -10.85
N GLY A 237 5.79 -13.50 -9.81
CA GLY A 237 6.94 -12.62 -9.89
C GLY A 237 8.21 -13.30 -10.45
N PRO A 238 8.65 -14.46 -9.93
CA PRO A 238 9.81 -15.17 -10.47
C PRO A 238 9.65 -15.55 -11.94
N PHE A 239 8.44 -15.94 -12.37
CA PHE A 239 8.16 -16.22 -13.78
C PHE A 239 8.26 -14.96 -14.65
N ALA A 240 7.87 -13.80 -14.13
CA ALA A 240 8.08 -12.54 -14.83
C ALA A 240 9.58 -12.22 -14.96
N VAL A 241 10.39 -12.35 -13.89
CA VAL A 241 11.85 -12.10 -13.96
C VAL A 241 12.55 -13.09 -14.89
N MET A 242 12.11 -14.36 -14.88
CA MET A 242 12.58 -15.39 -15.81
C MET A 242 12.08 -15.17 -17.25
N GLY A 243 10.97 -14.44 -17.45
CA GLY A 243 10.28 -14.24 -18.74
C GLY A 243 10.53 -12.90 -19.43
N VAL A 244 10.89 -11.84 -18.69
CA VAL A 244 11.05 -10.45 -19.17
C VAL A 244 12.21 -10.28 -20.17
N VAL A 245 13.08 -11.29 -20.33
CA VAL A 245 14.09 -11.30 -21.39
C VAL A 245 14.03 -12.62 -22.15
N MET A 246 12.94 -12.83 -22.88
CA MET A 246 12.84 -13.84 -23.93
C MET A 246 13.43 -13.32 -25.27
N ARG A 247 14.59 -12.66 -25.24
CA ARG A 247 15.46 -12.63 -26.42
C ARG A 247 16.29 -13.90 -26.37
N ARG A 248 15.76 -14.96 -26.97
CA ARG A 248 16.53 -16.20 -27.22
C ARG A 248 17.88 -15.79 -27.81
N ARG A 249 18.96 -16.49 -27.42
CA ARG A 249 20.27 -16.41 -28.08
C ARG A 249 20.03 -16.23 -29.57
N ALA A 250 20.49 -15.11 -30.10
CA ALA A 250 20.41 -14.86 -31.52
C ALA A 250 21.35 -15.88 -32.15
N GLU A 251 20.79 -17.00 -32.60
CA GLU A 251 21.53 -18.03 -33.29
C GLU A 251 22.04 -17.37 -34.58
N ALA A 252 23.36 -17.19 -34.66
CA ALA A 252 23.99 -16.64 -35.84
C ALA A 252 23.75 -17.60 -37.00
N ARG A 253 23.14 -17.09 -38.06
CA ARG A 253 22.91 -17.82 -39.30
C ARG A 253 23.60 -17.10 -40.43
N CYS A 254 24.05 -17.85 -41.42
CA CYS A 254 24.48 -17.21 -42.66
C CYS A 254 23.28 -16.51 -43.31
N SER A 255 23.41 -15.25 -43.69
CA SER A 255 22.35 -14.48 -44.37
C SER A 255 21.98 -15.07 -45.73
N ALA A 256 22.96 -15.67 -46.43
CA ALA A 256 22.78 -16.28 -47.74
C ALA A 256 22.02 -17.60 -47.67
N CYS A 257 22.50 -18.59 -46.89
CA CYS A 257 21.91 -19.92 -46.86
C CYS A 257 21.00 -20.20 -45.64
N ARG A 258 20.92 -19.27 -44.67
CA ARG A 258 20.12 -19.37 -43.43
C ARG A 258 20.48 -20.53 -42.50
N GLN A 259 21.59 -21.22 -42.75
CA GLN A 259 22.08 -22.30 -41.90
C GLN A 259 22.70 -21.76 -40.62
N LEU A 260 22.56 -22.54 -39.55
CA LEU A 260 23.07 -22.27 -38.21
C LEU A 260 24.60 -22.35 -38.20
N LEU A 261 25.26 -21.29 -37.73
CA LEU A 261 26.71 -21.27 -37.56
C LEU A 261 27.03 -21.94 -36.21
N ALA A 262 27.62 -23.13 -36.27
CA ALA A 262 28.01 -23.90 -35.07
C ALA A 262 29.14 -23.22 -34.27
N ASN A 263 30.00 -22.48 -34.97
CA ASN A 263 31.04 -21.65 -34.37
C ASN A 263 30.62 -20.17 -34.40
N PRO A 264 30.96 -19.38 -33.37
CA PRO A 264 30.66 -17.95 -33.38
C PRO A 264 31.54 -17.14 -34.35
N HIS A 265 32.65 -17.70 -34.85
CA HIS A 265 33.66 -16.98 -35.66
C HIS A 265 34.20 -17.73 -36.90
N PRO A 266 33.40 -18.42 -37.73
CA PRO A 266 33.91 -18.96 -38.98
C PRO A 266 34.12 -17.82 -39.98
N ALA A 267 35.31 -17.72 -40.59
CA ALA A 267 35.57 -16.72 -41.63
C ALA A 267 34.68 -16.92 -42.88
N ARG A 268 34.25 -18.16 -43.13
CA ARG A 268 33.34 -18.53 -44.20
C ARG A 268 32.23 -19.44 -43.70
N CYS A 269 31.05 -19.35 -44.30
CA CYS A 269 29.96 -20.26 -43.96
C CYS A 269 30.36 -21.71 -44.34
N PRO A 270 30.29 -22.68 -43.40
CA PRO A 270 30.65 -24.07 -43.70
C PRO A 270 29.73 -24.72 -44.73
N GLU A 271 28.52 -24.19 -44.90
CA GLU A 271 27.49 -24.75 -45.77
C GLU A 271 27.51 -24.14 -47.19
N CYS A 272 27.69 -22.82 -47.31
CA CYS A 272 27.61 -22.13 -48.62
C CYS A 272 28.88 -21.37 -49.01
N GLY A 273 29.94 -21.40 -48.20
CA GLY A 273 31.21 -20.77 -48.51
C GLY A 273 31.24 -19.24 -48.52
N VAL A 274 30.10 -18.58 -48.30
CA VAL A 274 30.01 -17.10 -48.21
C VAL A 274 30.97 -16.58 -47.17
N ASP A 275 31.69 -15.53 -47.53
CA ASP A 275 32.54 -14.77 -46.61
C ASP A 275 31.68 -14.10 -45.54
N LEU A 276 31.89 -14.51 -44.29
CA LEU A 276 31.14 -14.01 -43.14
C LEU A 276 31.74 -12.72 -42.56
N SER A 277 32.89 -12.27 -43.08
CA SER A 277 33.46 -10.96 -42.75
C SER A 277 32.72 -9.81 -43.44
N ALA A 278 31.98 -10.09 -44.52
CA ALA A 278 31.22 -9.09 -45.25
C ALA A 278 30.06 -8.50 -44.41
N PRO A 279 29.76 -7.19 -44.54
CA PRO A 279 28.67 -6.57 -43.81
C PRO A 279 27.33 -7.26 -44.14
N ALA A 280 26.52 -7.51 -43.10
CA ALA A 280 25.24 -8.24 -43.18
C ALA A 280 25.34 -9.71 -43.62
N ALA A 281 26.54 -10.30 -43.70
CA ALA A 281 26.71 -11.72 -44.04
C ALA A 281 26.15 -12.67 -42.98
N VAL A 282 25.97 -12.21 -41.73
CA VAL A 282 25.34 -12.94 -40.64
C VAL A 282 23.97 -12.36 -40.34
N ALA A 283 22.94 -13.20 -40.41
CA ALA A 283 21.61 -12.90 -39.94
C ALA A 283 21.42 -13.51 -38.54
N THR A 284 21.10 -12.67 -37.57
CA THR A 284 20.67 -13.14 -36.25
C THR A 284 19.18 -13.38 -36.28
N VAL A 285 18.76 -14.65 -36.25
CA VAL A 285 17.33 -14.95 -36.10
C VAL A 285 17.00 -14.87 -34.63
N GLU A 286 16.40 -13.75 -34.23
CA GLU A 286 15.61 -13.73 -33.01
C GLU A 286 14.49 -14.74 -33.22
N ARG A 287 14.58 -15.92 -32.60
CA ARG A 287 13.44 -16.84 -32.55
C ARG A 287 12.27 -16.03 -32.01
N ARG A 288 11.28 -15.80 -32.89
CA ARG A 288 10.13 -14.94 -32.62
C ARG A 288 9.61 -15.27 -31.24
N PHE A 289 9.61 -14.22 -30.44
CA PHE A 289 8.91 -14.09 -29.19
C PHE A 289 7.65 -14.98 -29.21
N GLU A 290 7.68 -16.13 -28.52
CA GLU A 290 6.49 -16.98 -28.44
C GLU A 290 5.47 -16.21 -27.61
N PHE A 291 4.44 -15.69 -28.27
CA PHE A 291 3.40 -14.83 -27.70
C PHE A 291 2.85 -15.37 -26.36
N ARG A 292 2.83 -16.70 -26.20
CA ARG A 292 2.48 -17.41 -24.97
C ARG A 292 3.27 -16.92 -23.74
N TYR A 293 4.57 -16.64 -23.87
CA TYR A 293 5.38 -16.17 -22.74
C TYR A 293 5.30 -14.67 -22.48
N ALA A 294 4.97 -13.82 -23.47
CA ALA A 294 4.59 -12.40 -23.22
C ALA A 294 3.27 -12.39 -22.50
N ALA A 295 2.29 -13.17 -22.98
CA ALA A 295 1.01 -13.27 -22.35
C ALA A 295 1.19 -13.69 -20.90
N ILE A 296 2.02 -14.72 -20.60
CA ILE A 296 2.34 -15.09 -19.22
C ILE A 296 3.02 -13.96 -18.46
N SER A 297 3.99 -13.25 -19.03
CA SER A 297 4.73 -12.19 -18.32
C SER A 297 3.88 -10.95 -18.05
N ILE A 298 3.08 -10.53 -19.04
CA ILE A 298 2.10 -9.44 -18.95
C ILE A 298 0.99 -9.82 -17.98
N LEU A 299 0.46 -11.05 -18.08
CA LEU A 299 -0.56 -11.56 -17.18
C LEU A 299 -0.02 -11.64 -15.74
N SER A 300 1.21 -12.11 -15.53
CA SER A 300 1.89 -12.13 -14.23
C SER A 300 2.14 -10.74 -13.63
N LEU A 301 2.36 -9.71 -14.47
CA LEU A 301 2.49 -8.32 -14.03
C LEU A 301 1.13 -7.64 -13.80
N ALA A 302 0.14 -7.98 -14.63
CA ALA A 302 -1.18 -7.38 -14.61
C ALA A 302 -2.07 -7.95 -13.51
N LEU A 303 -1.97 -9.25 -13.18
CA LEU A 303 -2.82 -9.89 -12.16
C LEU A 303 -2.67 -9.27 -10.76
N PRO A 304 -1.48 -8.96 -10.25
CA PRO A 304 -1.33 -8.27 -8.97
C PRO A 304 -1.92 -6.86 -9.00
N VAL A 305 -1.74 -6.14 -10.12
CA VAL A 305 -2.27 -4.77 -10.31
C VAL A 305 -3.79 -4.80 -10.41
N LEU A 306 -4.36 -5.74 -11.19
CA LEU A 306 -5.80 -5.95 -11.34
C LEU A 306 -6.43 -6.47 -10.05
N GLY A 307 -5.73 -7.31 -9.29
CA GLY A 307 -6.18 -7.79 -7.99
C GLY A 307 -6.19 -6.68 -6.94
N LEU A 308 -5.13 -5.87 -6.87
CA LEU A 308 -5.06 -4.71 -5.98
C LEU A 308 -6.09 -3.65 -6.39
N PHE A 309 -6.20 -3.36 -7.68
CA PHE A 309 -7.20 -2.45 -8.22
C PHE A 309 -8.61 -2.97 -7.91
N GLY A 310 -8.90 -4.25 -8.20
CA GLY A 310 -10.18 -4.87 -7.89
C GLY A 310 -10.50 -4.82 -6.39
N PHE A 311 -9.53 -5.06 -5.51
CA PHE A 311 -9.69 -4.94 -4.07
C PHE A 311 -9.96 -3.48 -3.64
N LEU A 312 -9.20 -2.52 -4.17
CA LEU A 312 -9.40 -1.09 -3.89
C LEU A 312 -10.75 -0.61 -4.42
N THR A 313 -11.10 -0.98 -5.65
CA THR A 313 -12.40 -0.70 -6.27
C THR A 313 -13.53 -1.33 -5.46
N PHE A 314 -13.36 -2.57 -4.99
CA PHE A 314 -14.31 -3.22 -4.10
C PHE A 314 -14.45 -2.48 -2.76
N ALA A 315 -13.35 -2.02 -2.16
CA ALA A 315 -13.38 -1.26 -0.92
C ALA A 315 -13.94 0.16 -1.08
N VAL A 316 -13.75 0.80 -2.23
CA VAL A 316 -14.13 2.20 -2.50
C VAL A 316 -15.52 2.34 -3.12
N LEU A 317 -15.90 1.46 -4.04
CA LEU A 317 -17.20 1.53 -4.75
C LEU A 317 -18.30 0.74 -4.03
N GLY A 318 -18.16 0.47 -2.74
CA GLY A 318 -19.20 -0.19 -1.95
C GLY A 318 -19.38 -1.68 -2.28
N GLY A 319 -18.29 -2.40 -2.60
CA GLY A 319 -18.29 -3.85 -2.82
C GLY A 319 -18.91 -4.65 -1.67
N PHE A 320 -18.82 -4.12 -0.43
CA PHE A 320 -19.50 -4.66 0.74
C PHE A 320 -21.02 -4.78 0.55
N ALA A 321 -21.64 -3.91 -0.25
CA ALA A 321 -23.06 -3.97 -0.60
C ALA A 321 -23.44 -5.18 -1.47
N TYR A 322 -22.48 -5.99 -1.93
CA TYR A 322 -22.73 -7.24 -2.66
C TYR A 322 -22.38 -8.48 -1.84
N LEU A 323 -21.79 -8.33 -0.65
CA LEU A 323 -21.48 -9.47 0.21
C LEU A 323 -22.77 -10.05 0.84
N PRO A 324 -22.84 -11.37 1.06
CA PRO A 324 -23.95 -11.98 1.77
C PRO A 324 -23.92 -11.61 3.26
N ASN A 325 -25.10 -11.58 3.90
CA ASN A 325 -25.21 -11.25 5.33
C ASN A 325 -24.36 -12.16 6.24
N ALA A 326 -24.17 -13.43 5.84
CA ALA A 326 -23.32 -14.38 6.55
C ALA A 326 -21.84 -13.96 6.63
N VAL A 327 -21.38 -13.12 5.70
CA VAL A 327 -20.02 -12.55 5.69
C VAL A 327 -20.01 -11.17 6.34
N LEU A 328 -21.05 -10.36 6.09
CA LEU A 328 -21.14 -9.01 6.62
C LEU A 328 -21.31 -8.95 8.13
N VAL A 329 -22.13 -9.83 8.72
CA VAL A 329 -22.41 -9.81 10.17
C VAL A 329 -21.13 -10.05 10.99
N PRO A 330 -20.31 -11.09 10.72
CA PRO A 330 -19.03 -11.27 11.42
C PRO A 330 -18.02 -10.14 11.18
N LEU A 331 -18.07 -9.47 10.02
CA LEU A 331 -17.19 -8.33 9.72
C LEU A 331 -17.61 -7.08 10.50
N ALA A 332 -18.92 -6.84 10.61
CA ALA A 332 -19.50 -5.73 11.36
C ALA A 332 -19.19 -5.78 12.87
N GLU A 333 -18.90 -6.97 13.40
CA GLU A 333 -18.50 -7.18 14.80
C GLU A 333 -17.07 -6.71 15.11
N GLY A 334 -16.22 -6.54 14.09
CA GLY A 334 -14.83 -6.13 14.29
C GLY A 334 -14.67 -4.63 14.57
N ASP A 335 -13.41 -4.21 14.70
CA ASP A 335 -13.04 -2.80 14.71
C ASP A 335 -12.52 -2.33 13.33
N GLY A 336 -12.47 -1.02 13.13
CA GLY A 336 -11.84 -0.40 11.96
C GLY A 336 -12.69 -0.36 10.68
N LEU A 337 -12.03 -0.01 9.57
CA LEU A 337 -12.69 0.35 8.30
C LEU A 337 -13.55 -0.76 7.69
N SER A 338 -13.16 -2.02 7.83
CA SER A 338 -13.95 -3.14 7.31
C SER A 338 -15.25 -3.33 8.09
N ALA A 339 -15.23 -3.08 9.40
CA ALA A 339 -16.41 -3.18 10.24
C ALA A 339 -17.37 -2.03 9.94
N MET A 340 -16.87 -0.80 9.83
CA MET A 340 -17.68 0.34 9.38
C MET A 340 -18.35 0.09 8.04
N SER A 341 -17.59 -0.29 7.01
CA SER A 341 -18.14 -0.58 5.68
C SER A 341 -19.15 -1.74 5.68
N ALA A 342 -18.94 -2.74 6.54
CA ALA A 342 -19.90 -3.82 6.70
C ALA A 342 -21.19 -3.35 7.39
N ARG A 343 -21.11 -2.48 8.41
CA ARG A 343 -22.27 -1.88 9.08
C ARG A 343 -23.04 -0.95 8.14
N ASP A 344 -22.34 -0.13 7.36
CA ASP A 344 -22.95 0.70 6.33
C ASP A 344 -23.67 -0.16 5.28
N ALA A 345 -23.06 -1.26 4.83
CA ALA A 345 -23.69 -2.19 3.88
C ALA A 345 -24.89 -2.96 4.47
N LEU A 346 -24.91 -3.18 5.79
CA LEU A 346 -26.03 -3.76 6.51
C LEU A 346 -27.15 -2.74 6.78
N THR A 347 -26.83 -1.44 6.74
CA THR A 347 -27.80 -0.36 6.92
C THR A 347 -28.77 -0.38 5.73
N GLY A 348 -30.05 -0.70 6.01
CA GLY A 348 -31.09 -0.84 4.99
C GLY A 348 -31.33 -2.28 4.49
N ARG A 349 -30.62 -3.28 5.02
CA ARG A 349 -30.90 -4.70 4.73
C ARG A 349 -31.79 -5.32 5.80
N SER A 350 -32.74 -6.16 5.36
CA SER A 350 -33.50 -7.03 6.26
C SER A 350 -32.61 -8.19 6.72
N LEU A 351 -32.26 -8.22 8.00
CA LEU A 351 -31.62 -9.38 8.62
C LEU A 351 -32.66 -10.38 9.10
N SER A 352 -32.33 -11.67 9.04
CA SER A 352 -33.12 -12.70 9.74
C SER A 352 -33.06 -12.46 11.25
N PRO A 353 -34.10 -12.83 12.03
CA PRO A 353 -34.15 -12.60 13.47
C PRO A 353 -32.88 -13.05 14.23
N ARG A 354 -32.35 -14.24 13.88
CA ARG A 354 -31.12 -14.77 14.49
C ARG A 354 -29.90 -13.87 14.29
N HIS A 355 -29.74 -13.29 13.10
CA HIS A 355 -28.62 -12.39 12.79
C HIS A 355 -28.83 -11.00 13.38
N ALA A 356 -30.07 -10.52 13.42
CA ALA A 356 -30.42 -9.23 14.02
C ALA A 356 -30.12 -9.24 15.54
N VAL A 357 -30.58 -10.27 16.25
CA VAL A 357 -30.34 -10.44 17.69
C VAL A 357 -28.84 -10.53 17.99
N GLY A 358 -28.10 -11.44 17.33
CA GLY A 358 -26.67 -11.62 17.62
C GLY A 358 -25.79 -10.41 17.27
N LEU A 359 -26.18 -9.62 16.26
CA LEU A 359 -25.51 -8.36 15.95
C LEU A 359 -25.84 -7.28 17.00
N ALA A 360 -27.12 -7.16 17.39
CA ALA A 360 -27.57 -6.19 18.37
C ALA A 360 -26.95 -6.43 19.75
N GLU A 361 -26.94 -7.68 20.25
CA GLU A 361 -26.34 -8.04 21.54
C GLU A 361 -24.88 -7.62 21.63
N ARG A 362 -24.08 -7.89 20.59
CA ARG A 362 -22.66 -7.56 20.57
C ARG A 362 -22.37 -6.07 20.46
N LEU A 363 -23.16 -5.33 19.67
CA LEU A 363 -23.00 -3.88 19.58
C LEU A 363 -23.35 -3.20 20.90
N ILE A 364 -24.40 -3.67 21.58
CA ILE A 364 -24.78 -3.22 22.91
C ILE A 364 -23.67 -3.56 23.93
N GLU A 365 -23.20 -4.81 23.97
CA GLU A 365 -22.12 -5.24 24.87
C GLU A 365 -20.84 -4.42 24.67
N ARG A 366 -20.50 -4.09 23.40
CA ARG A 366 -19.37 -3.22 23.10
C ARG A 366 -19.56 -1.81 23.65
N ALA A 367 -20.75 -1.23 23.49
CA ALA A 367 -21.07 0.09 24.03
C ALA A 367 -21.06 0.10 25.56
N GLU A 368 -21.60 -0.93 26.20
CA GLU A 368 -21.53 -1.15 27.66
C GLU A 368 -20.06 -1.17 28.13
N GLY A 369 -19.19 -1.91 27.41
CA GLY A 369 -17.76 -2.00 27.70
C GLY A 369 -17.02 -0.67 27.50
N ASP A 370 -17.34 0.09 26.45
CA ASP A 370 -16.75 1.42 26.21
C ASP A 370 -17.19 2.42 27.28
N LEU A 371 -18.47 2.39 27.69
CA LEU A 371 -19.01 3.21 28.78
C LEU A 371 -18.31 2.93 30.11
N ALA A 372 -18.15 1.65 30.45
CA ALA A 372 -17.49 1.21 31.68
C ALA A 372 -16.00 1.58 31.72
N ALA A 373 -15.32 1.51 30.58
CA ALA A 373 -13.90 1.83 30.48
C ALA A 373 -13.59 3.33 30.47
N ALA A 374 -14.61 4.20 30.45
CA ALA A 374 -14.48 5.66 30.28
C ALA A 374 -13.58 6.05 29.10
N ARG A 375 -13.56 5.23 28.05
CA ARG A 375 -12.75 5.49 26.86
C ARG A 375 -13.42 6.52 25.99
N GLU A 376 -12.64 7.41 25.39
CA GLU A 376 -13.15 8.21 24.29
C GLU A 376 -13.71 7.28 23.21
N PRO A 377 -14.96 7.48 22.76
CA PRO A 377 -15.62 6.49 21.94
C PRO A 377 -14.97 6.38 20.57
N SER A 378 -14.48 5.19 20.24
CA SER A 378 -13.41 5.03 19.26
C SER A 378 -13.85 4.95 17.80
N LEU A 379 -15.14 5.09 17.48
CA LEU A 379 -15.76 5.34 16.15
C LEU A 379 -17.30 5.17 16.30
N PRO A 380 -18.15 5.75 15.44
CA PRO A 380 -19.59 5.47 15.46
C PRO A 380 -19.83 3.97 15.21
N LEU A 381 -20.60 3.33 16.08
CA LEU A 381 -20.98 1.92 15.94
C LEU A 381 -22.10 1.75 14.90
N GLY A 382 -22.82 2.81 14.55
CA GLY A 382 -23.61 2.85 13.32
C GLY A 382 -24.82 1.91 13.32
N LEU A 383 -25.78 2.11 14.24
CA LEU A 383 -27.07 1.39 14.25
C LEU A 383 -28.20 2.22 13.66
N GLY A 384 -28.13 2.48 12.36
CA GLY A 384 -29.38 2.44 11.59
C GLY A 384 -30.12 1.10 11.76
N HIS A 385 -29.43 0.05 12.22
CA HIS A 385 -29.95 -1.31 12.30
C HIS A 385 -30.93 -1.60 13.45
N ILE A 386 -30.68 -1.22 14.72
CA ILE A 386 -31.58 -1.60 15.84
C ILE A 386 -32.97 -0.97 15.69
N PRO A 387 -33.11 0.36 15.52
CA PRO A 387 -34.43 0.97 15.30
C PRO A 387 -35.13 0.43 14.05
N ALA A 388 -34.39 0.21 12.95
CA ALA A 388 -34.95 -0.35 11.73
C ALA A 388 -35.35 -1.84 11.86
N ALA A 389 -34.61 -2.64 12.62
CA ALA A 389 -34.90 -4.05 12.87
C ALA A 389 -36.13 -4.21 13.77
N ILE A 390 -36.30 -3.31 14.76
CA ILE A 390 -37.51 -3.23 15.58
C ILE A 390 -38.70 -2.84 14.69
N ALA A 391 -38.57 -1.78 13.88
CA ALA A 391 -39.61 -1.35 12.96
C ALA A 391 -39.97 -2.45 11.92
N ALA A 392 -39.00 -3.27 11.52
CA ALA A 392 -39.19 -4.41 10.63
C ALA A 392 -39.70 -5.68 11.34
N GLY A 393 -39.86 -5.66 12.67
CA GLY A 393 -40.33 -6.79 13.47
C GLY A 393 -39.33 -7.95 13.60
N THR A 394 -38.05 -7.73 13.30
CA THR A 394 -36.99 -8.75 13.38
C THR A 394 -36.21 -8.71 14.69
N LEU A 395 -36.39 -7.65 15.48
CA LEU A 395 -35.80 -7.47 16.81
C LEU A 395 -36.88 -7.05 17.82
N PRO A 396 -36.89 -7.59 19.05
CA PRO A 396 -37.82 -7.15 20.09
C PRO A 396 -37.56 -5.69 20.54
N PRO A 397 -38.60 -4.93 20.96
CA PRO A 397 -38.46 -3.53 21.36
C PRO A 397 -37.58 -3.32 22.61
N GLU A 398 -37.46 -4.32 23.48
CA GLU A 398 -36.58 -4.29 24.66
C GLU A 398 -35.10 -4.02 24.34
N PHE A 399 -34.66 -4.33 23.11
CA PHE A 399 -33.31 -4.03 22.65
C PHE A 399 -33.06 -2.53 22.52
N LEU A 400 -34.07 -1.70 22.23
CA LEU A 400 -33.87 -0.25 22.14
C LEU A 400 -33.64 0.35 23.53
N ALA A 401 -34.41 -0.08 24.54
CA ALA A 401 -34.20 0.33 25.92
C ALA A 401 -32.81 -0.07 26.42
N ARG A 402 -32.36 -1.29 26.11
CA ARG A 402 -31.01 -1.75 26.49
C ARG A 402 -29.91 -0.98 25.75
N ALA A 403 -30.09 -0.72 24.45
CA ALA A 403 -29.15 0.10 23.67
C ALA A 403 -29.05 1.53 24.19
N LEU A 404 -30.18 2.13 24.61
CA LEU A 404 -30.20 3.45 25.23
C LEU A 404 -29.43 3.46 26.56
N ALA A 405 -29.66 2.47 27.44
CA ALA A 405 -28.91 2.34 28.68
C ALA A 405 -27.39 2.13 28.47
N ALA A 406 -27.01 1.44 27.39
CA ALA A 406 -25.62 1.24 26.99
C ALA A 406 -24.98 2.49 26.35
N SER A 407 -25.78 3.44 25.89
CA SER A 407 -25.31 4.63 25.15
C SER A 407 -24.84 5.76 26.06
N ALA A 408 -25.46 5.92 27.23
CA ALA A 408 -25.25 7.10 28.04
C ALA A 408 -25.51 6.87 29.53
N THR A 409 -24.75 7.54 30.39
CA THR A 409 -24.92 7.58 31.85
C THR A 409 -24.42 8.93 32.38
N ALA A 410 -24.41 9.16 33.69
CA ALA A 410 -23.75 10.33 34.27
C ALA A 410 -22.95 9.96 35.52
N ASP A 411 -21.80 10.61 35.69
CA ASP A 411 -21.12 10.63 36.98
C ASP A 411 -21.81 11.63 37.90
N VAL A 412 -22.02 11.25 39.15
CA VAL A 412 -22.63 12.12 40.15
C VAL A 412 -21.62 12.38 41.25
N VAL A 413 -21.28 13.66 41.44
CA VAL A 413 -20.31 14.12 42.45
C VAL A 413 -20.94 15.23 43.28
N ILE A 414 -20.61 15.27 44.57
CA ILE A 414 -20.97 16.37 45.46
C ILE A 414 -19.94 17.48 45.26
N ASP A 415 -20.40 18.63 44.82
CA ASP A 415 -19.60 19.83 44.71
C ASP A 415 -19.90 20.77 45.87
N THR A 416 -18.87 21.42 46.40
CA THR A 416 -19.01 22.38 47.50
C THR A 416 -18.40 23.70 47.04
N ASP A 417 -19.26 24.70 46.87
CA ASP A 417 -18.81 26.05 46.51
C ASP A 417 -17.99 26.65 47.67
N PRO A 418 -17.01 27.55 47.43
CA PRO A 418 -16.34 28.35 48.45
C PRO A 418 -17.22 28.99 49.54
N ARG A 419 -18.52 29.17 49.30
CA ARG A 419 -19.49 29.63 50.30
C ARG A 419 -20.02 28.55 51.25
N GLY A 420 -19.59 27.30 51.07
CA GLY A 420 -20.07 26.13 51.82
C GLY A 420 -21.39 25.55 51.31
N GLU A 421 -21.94 26.08 50.22
CA GLU A 421 -23.13 25.55 49.59
C GLU A 421 -22.81 24.25 48.84
N ARG A 422 -23.61 23.21 49.11
CA ARG A 422 -23.42 21.87 48.53
C ARG A 422 -24.37 21.69 47.34
N SER A 423 -23.88 21.12 46.25
CA SER A 423 -24.68 20.76 45.08
C SER A 423 -24.30 19.38 44.54
N LEU A 424 -25.24 18.72 43.88
CA LEU A 424 -24.98 17.53 43.07
C LEU A 424 -24.65 17.98 41.65
N ARG A 425 -23.48 17.59 41.16
CA ARG A 425 -23.05 17.77 39.78
C ARG A 425 -23.16 16.45 39.05
N PHE A 426 -23.98 16.43 37.99
CA PHE A 426 -24.17 15.30 37.09
C PHE A 426 -23.38 15.56 35.81
N THR A 427 -22.30 14.82 35.58
CA THR A 427 -21.48 14.95 34.37
C THR A 427 -21.88 13.85 33.38
N PRO A 428 -22.51 14.20 32.24
CA PRO A 428 -22.88 13.22 31.22
C PRO A 428 -21.67 12.42 30.73
N ARG A 429 -21.86 11.12 30.54
CA ARG A 429 -20.93 10.19 29.90
C ARG A 429 -21.64 9.49 28.77
N PHE A 430 -20.99 9.44 27.61
CA PHE A 430 -21.51 8.78 26.42
C PHE A 430 -20.54 7.69 25.97
N SER A 431 -21.07 6.56 25.51
CA SER A 431 -20.29 5.49 24.90
C SER A 431 -20.15 5.68 23.40
N SER A 432 -19.71 4.64 22.71
CA SER A 432 -19.63 4.62 21.25
C SER A 432 -21.01 4.81 20.66
N ASP A 433 -21.13 5.78 19.74
CA ASP A 433 -22.43 6.23 19.23
C ASP A 433 -23.13 5.09 18.49
N LEU A 434 -24.12 4.51 19.18
CA LEU A 434 -24.95 3.45 18.68
C LEU A 434 -25.90 4.00 17.60
N PHE A 435 -26.37 5.24 17.67
CA PHE A 435 -27.52 5.70 16.87
C PHE A 435 -27.17 6.49 15.59
N SER A 436 -25.91 6.88 15.42
CA SER A 436 -25.41 7.53 14.20
C SER A 436 -25.62 6.67 12.92
N PRO A 437 -25.81 7.28 11.73
CA PRO A 437 -25.98 8.72 11.47
C PRO A 437 -27.44 9.19 11.59
N TRP A 438 -28.37 8.30 11.90
CA TRP A 438 -29.81 8.55 11.77
C TRP A 438 -30.46 9.12 13.03
N GLY A 439 -29.74 9.13 14.14
CA GLY A 439 -30.15 9.76 15.39
C GLY A 439 -28.99 9.82 16.39
N GLN A 440 -29.30 10.22 17.62
CA GLN A 440 -28.35 10.30 18.72
C GLN A 440 -29.03 10.00 20.05
N ALA A 441 -28.26 9.49 21.02
CA ALA A 441 -28.71 9.41 22.41
C ALA A 441 -28.54 10.78 23.08
N ALA A 442 -29.51 11.18 23.88
CA ALA A 442 -29.40 12.33 24.77
C ALA A 442 -29.74 11.95 26.20
N ILE A 443 -29.14 12.66 27.16
CA ILE A 443 -29.47 12.53 28.58
C ILE A 443 -30.29 13.73 29.02
N VAL A 444 -31.34 13.46 29.79
CA VAL A 444 -32.22 14.45 30.42
C VAL A 444 -32.30 14.13 31.91
N LEU A 445 -32.24 15.16 32.77
CA LEU A 445 -32.43 14.98 34.20
C LEU A 445 -33.92 15.05 34.54
N GLU A 446 -34.52 13.90 34.87
CA GLU A 446 -35.95 13.80 35.16
C GLU A 446 -36.28 14.38 36.54
N SER A 447 -35.55 13.96 37.57
CA SER A 447 -35.79 14.40 38.95
C SER A 447 -34.66 14.03 39.89
N VAL A 448 -34.53 14.79 40.98
CA VAL A 448 -33.76 14.43 42.18
C VAL A 448 -34.65 14.52 43.42
N CYS A 449 -34.70 13.46 44.23
CA CYS A 449 -35.42 13.41 45.49
C CYS A 449 -34.43 13.34 46.66
N PHE A 450 -34.65 14.12 47.70
CA PHE A 450 -33.83 14.12 48.91
C PHE A 450 -34.61 13.51 50.07
N ASP A 451 -34.03 12.51 50.74
CA ASP A 451 -34.61 11.81 51.91
C ASP A 451 -36.07 11.34 51.72
N GLY A 452 -36.46 10.98 50.48
CA GLY A 452 -37.82 10.56 50.14
C GLY A 452 -38.85 11.68 50.01
N GLY A 453 -38.41 12.95 50.02
CA GLY A 453 -39.25 14.13 49.76
C GLY A 453 -39.59 14.35 48.29
N ASP A 454 -40.22 15.49 48.02
CA ASP A 454 -40.69 15.87 46.68
C ASP A 454 -39.53 15.95 45.66
N PRO A 455 -39.79 15.57 44.38
CA PRO A 455 -38.79 15.67 43.31
C PRO A 455 -38.47 17.14 43.00
N ILE A 456 -37.18 17.46 42.88
CA ILE A 456 -36.68 18.79 42.48
C ILE A 456 -35.57 18.69 41.43
N GLY A 457 -35.28 19.80 40.75
CA GLY A 457 -34.10 19.92 39.89
C GLY A 457 -34.19 19.24 38.52
N ALA A 458 -35.39 18.98 38.00
CA ALA A 458 -35.55 18.48 36.64
C ALA A 458 -34.97 19.47 35.63
N ASN A 459 -34.32 18.95 34.59
CA ASN A 459 -33.85 19.73 33.46
C ASN A 459 -34.23 19.00 32.17
N ALA A 460 -35.16 19.60 31.44
CA ALA A 460 -35.64 19.09 30.15
C ALA A 460 -34.67 19.30 28.98
N GLU A 461 -33.65 20.14 29.15
CA GLU A 461 -32.67 20.36 28.08
C GLU A 461 -31.84 19.09 27.87
N PRO A 462 -31.95 18.44 26.70
CA PRO A 462 -31.15 17.27 26.40
C PRO A 462 -29.67 17.64 26.33
N ARG A 463 -28.83 16.90 27.04
CA ARG A 463 -27.38 16.94 26.86
C ARG A 463 -26.99 15.88 25.85
N PHE A 464 -26.15 16.29 24.91
CA PHE A 464 -25.67 15.45 23.82
C PHE A 464 -24.20 15.14 24.02
N ARG A 465 -23.69 14.16 23.27
CA ARG A 465 -22.26 13.83 23.26
C ARG A 465 -21.37 15.05 22.98
N ASP A 466 -21.79 15.90 22.06
CA ASP A 466 -21.03 17.08 21.63
C ASP A 466 -21.23 18.30 22.56
N ASP A 467 -22.17 18.22 23.50
CA ASP A 467 -22.52 19.27 24.48
C ASP A 467 -22.75 18.63 25.86
N ALA A 468 -21.69 18.10 26.45
CA ALA A 468 -21.69 17.39 27.73
C ALA A 468 -21.66 18.32 28.95
N ALA A 469 -22.34 19.48 28.87
CA ALA A 469 -22.45 20.39 29.99
C ALA A 469 -23.11 19.68 31.20
N PRO A 470 -22.59 19.86 32.43
CA PRO A 470 -23.12 19.17 33.60
C PRO A 470 -24.49 19.74 34.02
N PHE A 471 -25.31 18.89 34.65
CA PHE A 471 -26.47 19.35 35.40
C PHE A 471 -26.06 19.62 36.85
N THR A 472 -26.60 20.67 37.47
CA THR A 472 -26.32 21.01 38.86
C THR A 472 -27.63 21.19 39.63
N VAL A 473 -27.75 20.49 40.76
CA VAL A 473 -28.92 20.58 41.66
C VAL A 473 -28.43 20.91 43.07
N ALA A 474 -28.95 21.99 43.67
CA ALA A 474 -28.61 22.37 45.03
C ALA A 474 -29.08 21.29 46.04
N ILE A 475 -28.24 20.98 47.02
CA ILE A 475 -28.57 20.02 48.08
C ILE A 475 -29.24 20.78 49.23
N PRO A 476 -30.48 20.42 49.62
CA PRO A 476 -31.13 21.02 50.78
C PRO A 476 -30.32 20.83 52.07
N ALA A 477 -30.34 21.84 52.95
CA ALA A 477 -29.66 21.75 54.24
C ALA A 477 -30.21 20.58 55.07
N GLY A 478 -29.30 19.78 55.64
CA GLY A 478 -29.65 18.60 56.45
C GLY A 478 -30.00 17.35 55.65
N ALA A 479 -29.97 17.39 54.32
CA ALA A 479 -30.26 16.22 53.51
C ALA A 479 -29.20 15.12 53.67
N THR A 480 -29.63 13.87 53.89
CA THR A 480 -28.73 12.75 54.17
C THR A 480 -28.57 11.78 53.01
N ARG A 481 -29.57 11.72 52.12
CA ARG A 481 -29.62 10.86 50.95
C ARG A 481 -30.22 11.59 49.76
N ALA A 482 -29.63 11.38 48.59
CA ALA A 482 -30.22 11.78 47.32
C ALA A 482 -30.53 10.55 46.46
N GLU A 483 -31.66 10.57 45.79
CA GLU A 483 -32.06 9.63 44.75
C GLU A 483 -32.32 10.41 43.47
N TRP A 484 -31.86 9.93 42.32
CA TRP A 484 -32.05 10.62 41.06
C TRP A 484 -32.50 9.70 39.95
N ARG A 485 -33.12 10.31 38.94
CA ARG A 485 -33.54 9.68 37.71
C ARG A 485 -33.05 10.48 36.52
N LEU A 486 -32.36 9.78 35.62
CA LEU A 486 -31.92 10.29 34.33
C LEU A 486 -32.67 9.52 33.24
N LEU A 487 -33.16 10.24 32.25
CA LEU A 487 -33.75 9.65 31.05
C LEU A 487 -32.72 9.69 29.93
N VAL A 488 -32.42 8.53 29.36
CA VAL A 488 -31.68 8.41 28.11
C VAL A 488 -32.68 8.23 26.99
N VAL A 489 -32.70 9.18 26.06
CA VAL A 489 -33.71 9.23 25.00
C VAL A 489 -33.07 9.08 23.62
N TYR A 490 -33.74 8.32 22.76
CA TYR A 490 -33.39 8.24 21.35
C TYR A 490 -33.98 9.44 20.60
N LEU A 491 -33.13 10.18 19.89
CA LEU A 491 -33.56 11.30 19.06
C LEU A 491 -33.21 11.07 17.61
N PRO A 492 -34.19 10.83 16.73
CA PRO A 492 -33.99 10.82 15.29
C PRO A 492 -33.43 12.16 14.81
N HIS A 493 -32.59 12.14 13.79
CA HIS A 493 -32.01 13.35 13.23
C HIS A 493 -33.13 14.28 12.72
N ARG A 494 -33.17 15.54 13.21
CA ARG A 494 -34.21 16.57 13.00
C ARG A 494 -35.44 16.53 13.92
N ALA A 495 -35.53 15.60 14.87
CA ALA A 495 -36.57 15.65 15.89
C ALA A 495 -36.26 16.77 16.92
N THR A 496 -37.26 17.56 17.28
CA THR A 496 -37.20 18.48 18.42
C THR A 496 -37.88 17.85 19.62
N LEU A 497 -37.25 17.90 20.79
CA LEU A 497 -37.88 17.54 22.06
C LEU A 497 -38.71 18.70 22.57
N ALA A 498 -39.98 18.44 22.89
CA ALA A 498 -40.77 19.31 23.75
C ALA A 498 -40.97 18.61 25.09
N ALA A 499 -40.88 19.36 26.19
CA ALA A 499 -40.97 18.80 27.53
C ALA A 499 -42.19 19.34 28.27
N THR A 500 -42.90 18.44 28.94
CA THR A 500 -44.00 18.78 29.84
C THR A 500 -43.55 18.53 31.27
N PHE A 501 -43.78 19.52 32.14
CA PHE A 501 -43.44 19.45 33.55
C PHE A 501 -44.70 19.30 34.40
N GLY A 502 -44.59 18.51 35.46
CA GLY A 502 -45.62 18.35 36.48
C GLY A 502 -45.67 19.54 37.44
N PRO A 503 -46.68 19.56 38.32
CA PRO A 503 -46.92 20.67 39.25
C PRO A 503 -45.80 20.83 40.29
N GLN A 504 -44.95 19.83 40.51
CA GLN A 504 -43.81 19.88 41.43
C GLN A 504 -42.46 20.14 40.71
N GLY A 505 -42.49 20.40 39.41
CA GLY A 505 -41.31 20.69 38.59
C GLY A 505 -40.58 19.44 38.10
N GLU A 506 -41.14 18.25 38.28
CA GLU A 506 -40.69 17.01 37.69
C GLU A 506 -41.01 16.95 36.19
N LEU A 507 -40.15 16.31 35.40
CA LEU A 507 -40.44 16.07 33.99
C LEU A 507 -41.49 14.95 33.86
N THR A 508 -42.69 15.27 33.35
CA THR A 508 -43.81 14.32 33.26
C THR A 508 -43.98 13.70 31.87
N ALA A 509 -43.56 14.40 30.82
CA ALA A 509 -43.52 13.86 29.47
C ALA A 509 -42.45 14.54 28.60
N LEU A 510 -41.94 13.79 27.63
CA LEU A 510 -41.22 14.32 26.48
C LEU A 510 -42.06 14.06 25.23
N ASP A 511 -42.61 15.13 24.66
CA ASP A 511 -43.40 15.07 23.44
C ASP A 511 -42.50 14.84 22.23
N GLY A 512 -42.76 13.74 21.52
CA GLY A 512 -42.03 13.27 20.34
C GLY A 512 -42.04 11.74 20.24
N PRO A 513 -41.72 11.13 19.08
CA PRO A 513 -41.52 9.69 18.95
C PRO A 513 -40.22 9.29 19.65
N THR A 514 -40.23 9.27 20.98
CA THR A 514 -39.05 9.01 21.81
C THR A 514 -39.24 7.72 22.58
N GLU A 515 -38.42 6.72 22.26
CA GLU A 515 -38.20 5.62 23.18
C GLU A 515 -37.18 6.06 24.23
N GLN A 516 -37.39 5.62 25.47
CA GLN A 516 -36.69 6.13 26.65
C GLN A 516 -36.19 4.96 27.49
N ALA A 517 -34.98 5.09 28.03
CA ALA A 517 -34.46 4.23 29.08
C ALA A 517 -34.17 5.07 30.31
N MET A 518 -34.49 4.53 31.48
CA MET A 518 -34.32 5.23 32.75
C MET A 518 -33.09 4.69 33.49
N VAL A 519 -32.19 5.60 33.85
CA VAL A 519 -31.03 5.33 34.70
C VAL A 519 -31.33 5.91 36.08
N ARG A 520 -31.24 5.06 37.11
CA ARG A 520 -31.51 5.43 38.51
C ARG A 520 -30.25 5.31 39.33
N GLY A 521 -30.10 6.18 40.32
CA GLY A 521 -29.02 6.07 41.29
C GLY A 521 -29.40 6.65 42.64
N SER A 522 -28.59 6.34 43.64
CA SER A 522 -28.72 6.86 45.00
C SER A 522 -27.34 7.14 45.57
N LEU A 523 -27.20 8.25 46.29
CA LEU A 523 -25.95 8.69 46.92
C LEU A 523 -26.23 9.05 48.37
N ALA A 524 -25.46 8.45 49.29
CA ALA A 524 -25.40 8.92 50.66
C ALA A 524 -24.63 10.24 50.68
N LEU A 525 -25.23 11.29 51.22
CA LEU A 525 -24.64 12.63 51.23
C LEU A 525 -23.66 12.82 52.38
N GLY A 526 -23.57 11.86 53.31
CA GLY A 526 -22.76 11.94 54.51
C GLY A 526 -23.32 12.97 55.50
N SER A 527 -23.39 12.59 56.78
CA SER A 527 -23.62 13.55 57.86
C SER A 527 -22.37 14.40 58.03
N VAL A 528 -22.48 15.71 57.84
CA VAL A 528 -21.54 16.68 58.43
C VAL A 528 -22.17 17.19 59.70
#